data_AF-A0A936MI99-F1
#
_entry.id   AF-A0A936MI99-F1
#
_cell.length_a   1.000
_cell.length_b   1.000
_cell.length_c   1.000
_cell.angle_alpha   90.00
_cell.angle_beta   90.00
_cell.angle_gamma   90.00
#
_symmetry.space_group_name_H-M   'P 1'
#
loop_
_entity.id
_entity.type
_entity.pdbx_description
1 polymer ?
#
loop_
_entity_poly.entity_id
_entity_poly.type
_entity_poly.pdbx_seq_one_letter_code
_entity_poly.pdbx_strand_id
1 'polypeptide(L)'
;MKKAFLLLPLILLICGVSILTAQVVAPHANPLSVEMARRVSKELLGPNSGPFMQPLVTTSNATANSRFFRTAFVPKKVDKPYFRIGLHSMFGFVRDDQKTYTPLAPGMTIGQVIADTNAVVFDLLNGTARIKDTAGMVVNILKYLFYKGLNEDSATSGMSFPYKSATIFGNSTAGLKLNNQYFIDQLQTDPYLSAIYKSNALSKSVKDSLEKAIMGFPPFFALPTGGNISTVFSAIPQFEIGSLYGTELLLRFIPPMKIDKNIGKFAFWGIGLKHSISQYFDNHIFDAAVQVVY
;
A
#
# COMPACT_ATOMS: atom_id res chain seq x y z
N MET A 1 -12.00 73.91 26.08
CA MET A 1 -13.01 72.95 25.57
C MET A 1 -12.30 71.88 24.75
N LYS A 2 -12.57 70.60 25.07
CA LYS A 2 -12.35 69.37 24.27
C LYS A 2 -10.88 68.99 23.98
N LYS A 3 -10.20 68.21 24.84
CA LYS A 3 -10.30 66.76 25.13
C LYS A 3 -10.01 65.83 23.94
N ALA A 4 -9.00 64.98 24.18
CA ALA A 4 -8.86 63.60 23.73
C ALA A 4 -8.46 63.34 22.26
N PHE A 5 -7.15 63.34 21.99
CA PHE A 5 -6.54 62.54 20.91
C PHE A 5 -5.04 62.34 21.19
N LEU A 6 -4.71 61.56 22.23
CA LEU A 6 -3.32 61.13 22.48
C LEU A 6 -3.28 59.94 23.46
N LEU A 7 -4.04 58.88 23.16
CA LEU A 7 -4.03 57.62 23.91
C LEU A 7 -4.13 56.41 22.96
N LEU A 8 -3.33 56.38 21.88
CA LEU A 8 -3.32 55.22 20.98
C LEU A 8 -1.95 54.64 20.56
N PRO A 9 -0.76 55.15 20.95
CA PRO A 9 0.47 54.37 20.76
C PRO A 9 1.04 53.75 22.05
N LEU A 10 0.50 54.05 23.24
CA LEU A 10 1.09 53.56 24.50
C LEU A 10 0.59 52.18 24.95
N ILE A 11 -0.56 51.70 24.44
CA ILE A 11 -1.11 50.38 24.77
C ILE A 11 -0.51 49.26 23.89
N LEU A 12 0.13 49.60 22.77
CA LEU A 12 0.83 48.64 21.90
C LEU A 12 2.26 48.31 22.36
N LEU A 13 2.79 49.02 23.37
CA LEU A 13 4.16 48.81 23.87
C LEU A 13 4.25 47.91 25.12
N ILE A 14 3.11 47.48 25.69
CA ILE A 14 3.08 46.64 26.91
C ILE A 14 2.60 45.20 26.63
N CYS A 15 2.09 44.90 25.43
CA CYS A 15 1.93 43.52 24.95
C CYS A 15 3.20 43.00 24.26
N GLY A 16 4.36 43.26 24.87
CA GLY A 16 5.56 42.45 24.67
C GLY A 16 5.35 41.12 25.37
N VAL A 17 4.43 40.30 24.84
CA VAL A 17 4.33 38.90 25.24
C VAL A 17 5.65 38.27 24.84
N SER A 18 6.45 37.98 25.85
CA SER A 18 7.60 37.10 25.80
C SER A 18 7.16 35.77 25.19
N ILE A 19 7.15 35.69 23.86
CA ILE A 19 7.29 34.41 23.16
C ILE A 19 8.75 34.03 23.37
N LEU A 20 9.03 33.57 24.59
CA LEU A 20 10.09 32.61 24.81
C LEU A 20 9.80 31.51 23.80
N THR A 21 10.64 31.46 22.78
CA THR A 21 10.82 30.30 21.93
C THR A 21 11.20 29.15 22.85
N ALA A 22 10.18 28.50 23.42
CA ALA A 22 10.25 27.09 23.73
C ALA A 22 10.45 26.41 22.38
N GLN A 23 11.69 26.41 21.89
CA GLN A 23 12.17 25.30 21.09
C GLN A 23 12.02 24.10 22.02
N VAL A 24 10.83 23.50 22.00
CA VAL A 24 10.66 22.12 22.37
C VAL A 24 11.60 21.41 21.42
N VAL A 25 12.83 21.16 21.87
CA VAL A 25 13.74 20.22 21.24
C VAL A 25 12.91 18.95 21.22
N ALA A 26 12.32 18.64 20.08
CA ALA A 26 11.61 17.39 19.89
C ALA A 26 12.58 16.31 20.35
N PRO A 27 12.25 15.54 21.40
CA PRO A 27 13.20 14.59 21.97
C PRO A 27 13.68 13.73 20.81
N HIS A 28 14.99 13.71 20.58
CA HIS A 28 15.56 12.89 19.52
C HIS A 28 15.06 11.46 19.75
N ALA A 29 14.17 11.01 18.86
CA ALA A 29 13.54 9.71 19.00
C ALA A 29 14.65 8.65 19.02
N ASN A 30 14.58 7.72 19.97
CA ASN A 30 15.60 6.68 20.11
C ASN A 30 15.78 5.98 18.74
N PRO A 31 16.99 5.91 18.18
CA PRO A 31 17.25 5.28 16.88
C PRO A 31 16.64 3.87 16.77
N LEU A 32 16.63 3.10 17.86
CA LEU A 32 16.01 1.78 17.91
C LEU A 32 14.48 1.86 17.77
N SER A 33 13.82 2.78 18.49
CA SER A 33 12.37 3.05 18.39
C SER A 33 11.94 3.41 16.97
N VAL A 34 12.70 4.31 16.32
CA VAL A 34 12.46 4.72 14.93
C VAL A 34 12.63 3.53 13.99
N GLU A 35 13.71 2.76 14.17
CA GLU A 35 14.01 1.62 13.32
C GLU A 35 12.96 0.51 13.43
N MET A 36 12.47 0.20 14.64
CA MET A 36 11.39 -0.80 14.74
C MET A 36 10.07 -0.24 14.25
N ALA A 37 9.72 1.02 14.52
CA ALA A 37 8.50 1.61 13.95
C ALA A 37 8.54 1.52 12.41
N ARG A 38 9.70 1.80 11.80
CA ARG A 38 9.95 1.65 10.36
C ARG A 38 9.81 0.20 9.90
N ARG A 39 10.40 -0.76 10.61
CA ARG A 39 10.31 -2.18 10.26
C ARG A 39 8.90 -2.74 10.45
N VAL A 40 8.21 -2.44 11.54
CA VAL A 40 6.80 -2.79 11.76
C VAL A 40 5.92 -2.19 10.66
N SER A 41 6.15 -0.93 10.29
CA SER A 41 5.47 -0.31 9.16
C SER A 41 5.74 -1.06 7.85
N LYS A 42 6.98 -1.50 7.61
CA LYS A 42 7.34 -2.30 6.44
C LYS A 42 6.67 -3.68 6.45
N GLU A 43 6.62 -4.36 7.60
CA GLU A 43 5.96 -5.66 7.75
C GLU A 43 4.44 -5.56 7.61
N LEU A 44 3.84 -4.44 8.03
CA LEU A 44 2.41 -4.18 7.85
C LEU A 44 2.06 -3.77 6.43
N LEU A 45 2.80 -2.82 5.85
CA LEU A 45 2.45 -2.23 4.56
C LEU A 45 2.97 -3.06 3.39
N GLY A 46 4.09 -3.75 3.53
CA GLY A 46 4.74 -4.48 2.45
C GLY A 46 3.84 -5.57 1.85
N PRO A 47 3.47 -6.61 2.60
CA PRO A 47 2.59 -7.68 2.13
C PRO A 47 1.20 -7.18 1.69
N ASN A 48 0.72 -6.08 2.27
CA ASN A 48 -0.62 -5.54 2.01
C ASN A 48 -0.67 -4.54 0.84
N SER A 49 0.48 -4.04 0.37
CA SER A 49 0.56 -3.08 -0.73
C SER A 49 0.02 -3.62 -2.06
N GLY A 50 0.32 -4.89 -2.37
CA GLY A 50 -0.17 -5.57 -3.57
C GLY A 50 -1.70 -5.67 -3.59
N PRO A 51 -2.33 -6.34 -2.60
CA PRO A 51 -3.79 -6.41 -2.48
C PRO A 51 -4.48 -5.04 -2.44
N PHE A 52 -3.86 -4.04 -1.81
CA PHE A 52 -4.38 -2.67 -1.78
C PHE A 52 -4.46 -2.03 -3.17
N MET A 53 -3.44 -2.23 -4.01
CA MET A 53 -3.32 -1.62 -5.35
C MET A 53 -3.90 -2.48 -6.49
N GLN A 54 -4.03 -3.79 -6.30
CA GLN A 54 -4.46 -4.74 -7.34
C GLN A 54 -5.77 -4.34 -8.05
N PRO A 55 -6.81 -3.83 -7.35
CA PRO A 55 -8.02 -3.38 -8.01
C PRO A 55 -7.79 -2.22 -8.98
N LEU A 56 -6.88 -1.30 -8.68
CA LEU A 56 -6.58 -0.18 -9.59
C LEU A 56 -6.09 -0.70 -10.93
N VAL A 57 -5.14 -1.64 -10.92
CA VAL A 57 -4.61 -2.25 -12.14
C VAL A 57 -5.72 -2.99 -12.88
N THR A 58 -6.50 -3.81 -12.16
CA THR A 58 -7.56 -4.63 -12.74
C THR A 58 -8.66 -3.77 -13.39
N THR A 59 -9.18 -2.79 -12.67
CA THR A 59 -10.25 -1.90 -13.16
C THR A 59 -9.73 -0.97 -14.23
N SER A 60 -8.53 -0.42 -14.11
CA SER A 60 -7.97 0.45 -15.15
C SER A 60 -7.72 -0.32 -16.45
N ASN A 61 -7.24 -1.57 -16.38
CA ASN A 61 -7.03 -2.40 -17.56
C ASN A 61 -8.36 -2.81 -18.21
N ALA A 62 -9.35 -3.24 -17.42
CA ALA A 62 -10.70 -3.53 -17.91
C ALA A 62 -11.34 -2.27 -18.56
N THR A 63 -11.17 -1.11 -17.92
CA THR A 63 -11.62 0.19 -18.43
C THR A 63 -10.88 0.58 -19.69
N ALA A 64 -9.58 0.29 -19.83
CA ALA A 64 -8.85 0.58 -21.05
C ALA A 64 -9.33 -0.27 -22.24
N ASN A 65 -9.71 -1.53 -21.96
CA ASN A 65 -10.04 -2.51 -23.00
C ASN A 65 -11.51 -2.55 -23.42
N SER A 66 -12.44 -1.99 -22.64
CA SER A 66 -13.89 -2.09 -22.91
C SER A 66 -14.38 -1.47 -24.23
N ARG A 67 -13.53 -0.74 -24.97
CA ARG A 67 -13.84 -0.12 -26.27
C ARG A 67 -12.83 -0.51 -27.35
N PHE A 68 -12.09 -1.61 -27.16
CA PHE A 68 -11.17 -2.13 -28.18
C PHE A 68 -11.93 -2.57 -29.44
N PHE A 69 -13.08 -3.21 -29.26
CA PHE A 69 -14.06 -3.46 -30.32
C PHE A 69 -15.12 -2.35 -30.30
N ARG A 70 -15.20 -1.56 -31.38
CA ARG A 70 -16.16 -0.45 -31.50
C ARG A 70 -17.21 -0.68 -32.58
N THR A 71 -16.77 -1.21 -33.71
CA THR A 71 -17.62 -1.47 -34.87
C THR A 71 -17.12 -2.71 -35.59
N ALA A 72 -18.07 -3.51 -36.05
CA ALA A 72 -17.81 -4.67 -36.88
C ALA A 72 -17.57 -4.30 -38.36
N PHE A 73 -17.97 -3.10 -38.78
CA PHE A 73 -17.73 -2.64 -40.14
C PHE A 73 -16.23 -2.44 -40.39
N VAL A 74 -15.76 -3.03 -41.48
CA VAL A 74 -14.42 -2.87 -42.04
C VAL A 74 -14.57 -2.82 -43.56
N PRO A 75 -14.08 -1.78 -44.26
CA PRO A 75 -14.20 -1.68 -45.71
C PRO A 75 -13.62 -2.91 -46.43
N LYS A 76 -14.41 -3.53 -47.33
CA LYS A 76 -14.01 -4.73 -48.09
C LYS A 76 -12.89 -4.44 -49.09
N LYS A 77 -12.93 -3.28 -49.73
CA LYS A 77 -11.90 -2.81 -50.68
C LYS A 77 -11.65 -1.32 -50.49
N VAL A 78 -10.38 -0.94 -50.50
CA VAL A 78 -9.91 0.45 -50.51
C VAL A 78 -8.75 0.54 -51.50
N ASP A 79 -8.66 1.65 -52.22
CA ASP A 79 -7.58 1.85 -53.21
C ASP A 79 -6.21 2.03 -52.54
N LYS A 80 -6.20 2.57 -51.32
CA LYS A 80 -5.02 2.74 -50.46
C LYS A 80 -5.40 2.50 -49.00
N PRO A 81 -4.47 2.02 -48.16
CA PRO A 81 -4.69 2.00 -46.72
C PRO A 81 -5.00 3.41 -46.20
N TYR A 82 -6.09 3.51 -45.45
CA TYR A 82 -6.46 4.66 -44.65
C TYR A 82 -5.84 4.57 -43.25
N PHE A 83 -5.70 5.75 -42.64
CA PHE A 83 -5.26 5.91 -41.27
C PHE A 83 -6.35 6.63 -40.49
N ARG A 84 -6.71 6.12 -39.31
CA ARG A 84 -7.68 6.76 -38.42
C ARG A 84 -7.04 7.00 -37.06
N ILE A 85 -7.10 8.24 -36.60
CA ILE A 85 -6.71 8.62 -35.25
C ILE A 85 -8.00 8.93 -34.47
N GLY A 86 -8.14 8.36 -33.29
CA GLY A 86 -9.27 8.63 -32.41
C GLY A 86 -8.80 8.77 -30.97
N LEU A 87 -9.46 9.65 -30.21
CA LEU A 87 -9.38 9.66 -28.75
C LEU A 87 -10.62 8.96 -28.20
N HIS A 88 -10.41 7.96 -27.34
CA HIS A 88 -11.49 7.15 -26.80
C HIS A 88 -11.57 7.31 -25.29
N SER A 89 -12.60 8.04 -24.85
CA SER A 89 -12.93 8.25 -23.44
C SER A 89 -13.86 7.16 -22.93
N MET A 90 -13.56 6.66 -21.74
CA MET A 90 -14.16 5.46 -21.18
C MET A 90 -14.32 5.63 -19.67
N PHE A 91 -15.46 5.16 -19.15
CA PHE A 91 -15.70 5.05 -17.72
C PHE A 91 -15.78 3.58 -17.35
N GLY A 92 -15.02 3.19 -16.34
CA GLY A 92 -15.13 1.89 -15.71
C GLY A 92 -15.72 2.03 -14.33
N PHE A 93 -16.61 1.12 -13.98
CA PHE A 93 -17.24 1.09 -12.67
C PHE A 93 -16.46 0.16 -11.75
N VAL A 94 -16.14 0.65 -10.56
CA VAL A 94 -15.51 -0.15 -9.51
C VAL A 94 -16.59 -1.01 -8.89
N ARG A 95 -16.38 -2.32 -8.91
CA ARG A 95 -17.28 -3.27 -8.27
C ARG A 95 -17.09 -3.26 -6.75
N ASP A 96 -18.11 -3.64 -5.99
CA ASP A 96 -18.02 -3.61 -4.53
C ASP A 96 -17.01 -4.63 -3.96
N ASP A 97 -16.81 -5.78 -4.62
CA ASP A 97 -15.77 -6.76 -4.26
C ASP A 97 -14.34 -6.21 -4.43
N GLN A 98 -14.17 -5.14 -5.21
CA GLN A 98 -12.89 -4.48 -5.46
C GLN A 98 -12.58 -3.37 -4.45
N LYS A 99 -13.52 -3.01 -3.57
CA LYS A 99 -13.33 -1.95 -2.57
C LYS A 99 -12.66 -2.45 -1.29
N THR A 100 -12.64 -3.75 -1.06
CA THR A 100 -12.06 -4.33 0.17
C THR A 100 -11.18 -5.52 -0.14
N TYR A 101 -10.21 -5.79 0.73
CA TYR A 101 -9.36 -6.98 0.69
C TYR A 101 -9.17 -7.52 2.12
N THR A 102 -8.70 -8.76 2.25
CA THR A 102 -8.30 -9.34 3.53
C THR A 102 -6.83 -9.04 3.77
N PRO A 103 -6.49 -8.20 4.77
CA PRO A 103 -5.10 -7.88 5.04
C PRO A 103 -4.39 -9.03 5.76
N LEU A 104 -3.08 -9.11 5.54
CA LEU A 104 -2.18 -10.04 6.20
C LEU A 104 -1.57 -9.36 7.45
N ALA A 105 -1.78 -9.99 8.61
CA ALA A 105 -1.18 -9.54 9.85
C ALA A 105 0.32 -9.86 9.88
N PRO A 106 1.16 -9.00 10.47
CA PRO A 106 2.56 -9.32 10.70
C PRO A 106 2.65 -10.36 11.82
N GLY A 107 3.46 -11.40 11.62
CA GLY A 107 3.64 -12.42 12.65
C GLY A 107 4.65 -13.48 12.27
N MET A 108 5.30 -14.08 13.27
CA MET A 108 6.09 -15.31 13.13
C MET A 108 5.87 -16.20 14.34
N THR A 109 5.87 -17.52 14.13
CA THR A 109 5.89 -18.48 15.23
C THR A 109 7.25 -18.49 15.92
N ILE A 110 7.32 -18.99 17.16
CA ILE A 110 8.59 -19.14 17.87
C ILE A 110 9.60 -20.02 17.11
N GLY A 111 9.11 -21.06 16.42
CA GLY A 111 9.96 -21.92 15.59
C GLY A 111 10.63 -21.16 14.44
N GLN A 112 9.91 -20.22 13.81
CA GLN A 112 10.46 -19.35 12.77
C GLN A 112 11.48 -18.35 13.33
N VAL A 113 11.26 -17.84 14.55
CA VAL A 113 12.23 -16.97 15.22
C VAL A 113 13.54 -17.72 15.51
N ILE A 114 13.46 -18.95 16.01
CA ILE A 114 14.64 -19.77 16.33
C ILE A 114 15.38 -20.20 15.06
N ALA A 115 14.66 -20.45 13.96
CA ALA A 115 15.25 -20.82 12.67
C ALA A 115 15.97 -19.65 11.97
N ASP A 116 15.74 -18.41 12.36
CA ASP A 116 16.38 -17.24 11.73
C ASP A 116 17.81 -17.01 12.24
N THR A 117 18.73 -17.74 11.61
CA THR A 117 20.18 -17.67 11.88
C THR A 117 20.84 -16.33 11.51
N ASN A 118 20.11 -15.40 10.87
CA ASN A 118 20.62 -14.06 10.53
C ASN A 118 20.58 -13.12 11.73
N ALA A 119 19.56 -13.26 12.58
CA ALA A 119 19.39 -12.44 13.78
C ALA A 119 20.16 -13.03 14.97
N VAL A 120 19.96 -14.32 15.25
CA VAL A 120 20.55 -15.02 16.40
C VAL A 120 20.95 -16.43 15.99
N VAL A 121 22.12 -16.88 16.44
CA VAL A 121 22.52 -18.29 16.37
C VAL A 121 22.44 -18.87 17.77
N PHE A 122 21.50 -19.80 17.96
CA PHE A 122 21.39 -20.58 19.18
C PHE A 122 22.32 -21.80 19.09
N ASP A 123 23.32 -21.86 19.95
CA ASP A 123 24.10 -23.06 20.17
C ASP A 123 23.43 -23.87 21.28
N LEU A 124 22.54 -24.78 20.85
CA LEU A 124 21.78 -25.67 21.72
C LEU A 124 22.68 -26.66 22.49
N LEU A 125 23.89 -26.96 22.00
CA LEU A 125 24.82 -27.87 22.65
C LEU A 125 25.53 -27.19 23.81
N ASN A 126 25.88 -25.91 23.66
CA ASN A 126 26.57 -25.13 24.68
C ASN A 126 25.65 -24.21 25.50
N GLY A 127 24.33 -24.21 25.23
CA GLY A 127 23.36 -23.34 25.90
C GLY A 127 23.63 -21.85 25.70
N THR A 128 24.30 -21.48 24.59
CA THR A 128 24.71 -20.09 24.33
C THR A 128 23.98 -19.52 23.13
N ALA A 129 23.69 -18.22 23.14
CA ALA A 129 23.09 -17.51 22.03
C ALA A 129 24.05 -16.41 21.56
N ARG A 130 24.43 -16.45 20.27
CA ARG A 130 25.23 -15.41 19.65
C ARG A 130 24.31 -14.50 18.83
N ILE A 131 24.15 -13.26 19.30
CA ILE A 131 23.39 -12.23 18.60
C ILE A 131 24.26 -11.71 17.45
N LYS A 132 23.76 -11.81 16.20
CA LYS A 132 24.42 -11.27 15.00
C LYS A 132 23.86 -9.90 14.63
N ASP A 133 22.55 -9.73 14.77
CA ASP A 133 21.85 -8.46 14.52
C ASP A 133 20.85 -8.20 15.66
N THR A 134 21.22 -7.28 16.55
CA THR A 134 20.35 -6.87 17.67
C THR A 134 19.03 -6.28 17.19
N ALA A 135 19.01 -5.52 16.09
CA ALA A 135 17.78 -4.93 15.57
C ALA A 135 16.89 -5.99 14.91
N GLY A 136 17.50 -6.93 14.17
CA GLY A 136 16.82 -8.11 13.62
C GLY A 136 16.20 -8.99 14.69
N MET A 137 16.93 -9.29 15.76
CA MET A 137 16.42 -10.05 16.90
C MET A 137 15.19 -9.38 17.53
N VAL A 138 15.29 -8.07 17.80
CA VAL A 138 14.16 -7.32 18.38
C VAL A 138 12.94 -7.36 17.47
N VAL A 139 13.11 -7.22 16.15
CA VAL A 139 11.98 -7.35 15.21
C VAL A 139 11.39 -8.76 15.20
N ASN A 140 12.21 -9.81 15.29
CA ASN A 140 11.71 -11.18 15.36
C ASN A 140 10.91 -11.42 16.64
N ILE A 141 11.38 -10.91 17.78
CA ILE A 141 10.63 -10.94 19.04
C ILE A 141 9.29 -10.21 18.88
N LEU A 142 9.28 -9.02 18.27
CA LEU A 142 8.04 -8.27 18.02
C LEU A 142 7.07 -9.02 17.09
N LYS A 143 7.57 -9.64 16.02
CA LYS A 143 6.75 -10.47 15.12
C LYS A 143 6.18 -11.70 15.85
N TYR A 144 6.94 -12.29 16.76
CA TYR A 144 6.40 -13.35 17.62
C TYR A 144 5.33 -12.83 18.58
N LEU A 145 5.56 -11.69 19.23
CA LEU A 145 4.57 -11.06 20.09
C LEU A 145 3.29 -10.66 19.33
N PHE A 146 3.39 -10.20 18.08
CA PHE A 146 2.23 -9.98 17.22
C PHE A 146 1.49 -11.29 16.93
N TYR A 147 2.20 -12.34 16.53
CA TYR A 147 1.59 -13.63 16.25
C TYR A 147 0.86 -14.18 17.48
N LYS A 148 1.52 -14.19 18.64
CA LYS A 148 0.96 -14.65 19.92
C LYS A 148 -0.27 -13.84 20.30
N GLY A 149 -0.15 -12.50 20.33
CA GLY A 149 -1.24 -11.62 20.74
C GLY A 149 -2.44 -11.65 19.80
N LEU A 150 -2.24 -11.85 18.49
CA LEU A 150 -3.33 -11.89 17.51
C LEU A 150 -3.96 -13.27 17.32
N ASN A 151 -3.26 -14.35 17.65
CA ASN A 151 -3.72 -15.72 17.38
C ASN A 151 -3.87 -16.56 18.66
N GLU A 152 -2.80 -16.70 19.45
CA GLU A 152 -2.80 -17.59 20.63
C GLU A 152 -3.54 -16.96 21.81
N ASP A 153 -3.25 -15.70 22.11
CA ASP A 153 -3.77 -14.96 23.26
C ASP A 153 -4.83 -13.93 22.84
N SER A 154 -5.50 -14.14 21.70
CA SER A 154 -6.44 -13.16 21.13
C SER A 154 -7.57 -12.72 22.08
N ALA A 155 -7.95 -13.58 23.04
CA ALA A 155 -8.96 -13.27 24.05
C ALA A 155 -8.46 -12.37 25.19
N THR A 156 -7.15 -12.35 25.47
CA THR A 156 -6.55 -11.70 26.66
C THR A 156 -5.57 -10.59 26.32
N SER A 157 -4.98 -10.61 25.12
CA SER A 157 -3.99 -9.63 24.67
C SER A 157 -4.57 -8.23 24.50
N GLY A 158 -5.88 -8.11 24.25
CA GLY A 158 -6.52 -6.83 23.90
C GLY A 158 -6.11 -6.29 22.52
N MET A 159 -5.36 -7.08 21.76
CA MET A 159 -4.93 -6.77 20.40
C MET A 159 -5.96 -7.23 19.39
N SER A 160 -6.02 -6.56 18.24
CA SER A 160 -6.86 -7.00 17.15
C SER A 160 -6.31 -6.56 15.81
N PHE A 161 -6.57 -7.38 14.80
CA PHE A 161 -6.25 -7.06 13.41
C PHE A 161 -7.51 -7.25 12.55
N PRO A 162 -7.81 -6.34 11.62
CA PRO A 162 -9.05 -6.38 10.89
C PRO A 162 -9.06 -7.52 9.87
N TYR A 163 -10.20 -8.20 9.73
CA TYR A 163 -10.40 -9.25 8.73
C TYR A 163 -10.65 -8.69 7.30
N LYS A 164 -11.00 -7.40 7.21
CA LYS A 164 -11.19 -6.64 5.96
C LYS A 164 -10.62 -5.24 6.10
N SER A 165 -9.97 -4.76 5.04
CA SER A 165 -9.50 -3.38 4.92
C SER A 165 -9.83 -2.81 3.53
N ALA A 166 -9.74 -1.49 3.37
CA ALA A 166 -10.05 -0.81 2.12
C ALA A 166 -8.90 -0.98 1.12
N THR A 167 -9.25 -1.27 -0.13
CA THR A 167 -8.33 -1.10 -1.26
C THR A 167 -8.21 0.39 -1.60
N ILE A 168 -7.42 0.74 -2.61
CA ILE A 168 -7.34 2.14 -3.08
C ILE A 168 -8.68 2.74 -3.51
N PHE A 169 -9.67 1.91 -3.86
CA PHE A 169 -11.01 2.37 -4.19
C PHE A 169 -11.98 2.39 -3.00
N GLY A 170 -11.71 1.63 -1.94
CA GLY A 170 -12.56 1.60 -0.75
C GLY A 170 -12.37 2.79 0.17
N ASN A 171 -12.98 2.72 1.35
CA ASN A 171 -12.72 3.62 2.46
C ASN A 171 -12.82 2.83 3.76
N SER A 172 -11.78 2.89 4.59
CA SER A 172 -11.75 2.21 5.88
C SER A 172 -10.73 2.88 6.78
N THR A 173 -11.08 2.99 8.06
CA THR A 173 -10.18 3.42 9.13
C THR A 173 -9.65 2.24 9.94
N ALA A 174 -9.81 1.01 9.43
CA ALA A 174 -9.36 -0.20 10.12
C ALA A 174 -7.83 -0.24 10.26
N GLY A 175 -7.36 -0.90 11.31
CA GLY A 175 -5.94 -0.96 11.63
C GLY A 175 -5.62 -1.96 12.72
N LEU A 176 -4.32 -2.18 12.91
CA LEU A 176 -3.80 -3.03 13.97
C LEU A 176 -3.91 -2.30 15.30
N LYS A 177 -4.72 -2.85 16.21
CA LYS A 177 -4.75 -2.42 17.61
C LYS A 177 -3.69 -3.18 18.39
N LEU A 178 -2.83 -2.45 19.09
CA LEU A 178 -1.76 -2.98 19.93
C LEU A 178 -2.08 -2.84 21.41
N ASN A 179 -1.40 -3.68 22.18
CA ASN A 179 -1.33 -3.56 23.63
C ASN A 179 0.14 -3.66 24.04
N ASN A 180 0.76 -2.50 24.27
CA ASN A 180 2.17 -2.44 24.64
C ASN A 180 2.42 -3.11 25.99
N GLN A 181 1.46 -3.04 26.92
CA GLN A 181 1.60 -3.67 28.23
C GLN A 181 1.65 -5.20 28.09
N TYR A 182 0.78 -5.77 27.27
CA TYR A 182 0.81 -7.20 26.96
C TYR A 182 2.20 -7.63 26.45
N PHE A 183 2.85 -6.85 25.58
CA PHE A 183 4.20 -7.16 25.12
C PHE A 183 5.24 -7.17 26.25
N ILE A 184 5.19 -6.18 27.16
CA ILE A 184 6.07 -6.15 28.32
C ILE A 184 5.84 -7.35 29.23
N ASP A 185 4.58 -7.70 29.49
CA ASP A 185 4.21 -8.83 30.33
C ASP A 185 4.72 -10.15 29.73
N GLN A 186 4.60 -10.31 28.41
CA GLN A 186 5.10 -11.50 27.69
C GLN A 186 6.62 -11.61 27.73
N LEU A 187 7.38 -10.50 27.76
CA LEU A 187 8.83 -10.57 27.96
C LEU A 187 9.21 -11.23 29.30
N GLN A 188 8.34 -11.12 30.32
CA GLN A 188 8.59 -11.66 31.66
C GLN A 188 7.98 -13.06 31.89
N THR A 189 6.89 -13.37 31.18
CA THR A 189 6.03 -14.53 31.46
C THR A 189 6.09 -15.61 30.38
N ASP A 190 6.36 -15.27 29.12
CA ASP A 190 6.45 -16.27 28.05
C ASP A 190 7.66 -17.20 28.30
N PRO A 191 7.51 -18.53 28.18
CA PRO A 191 8.58 -19.47 28.49
C PRO A 191 9.87 -19.22 27.70
N TYR A 192 9.77 -18.79 26.45
CA TYR A 192 10.91 -18.55 25.58
C TYR A 192 11.49 -17.16 25.77
N LEU A 193 10.63 -16.14 25.77
CA LEU A 193 11.09 -14.75 25.92
C LEU A 193 11.64 -14.49 27.31
N SER A 194 11.01 -15.03 28.36
CA SER A 194 11.49 -14.86 29.74
C SER A 194 12.83 -15.53 29.99
N ALA A 195 13.13 -16.66 29.34
CA ALA A 195 14.44 -17.29 29.41
C ALA A 195 15.53 -16.36 28.84
N ILE A 196 15.29 -15.76 27.67
CA ILE A 196 16.22 -14.82 27.03
C ILE A 196 16.30 -13.52 27.84
N TYR A 197 15.16 -12.97 28.23
CA TYR A 197 15.05 -11.70 28.94
C TYR A 197 15.66 -11.76 30.35
N LYS A 198 15.49 -12.87 31.09
CA LYS A 198 16.08 -13.04 32.43
C LYS A 198 17.54 -13.49 32.38
N SER A 199 18.00 -14.04 31.25
CA SER A 199 19.41 -14.40 31.09
C SER A 199 20.34 -13.19 31.11
N ASN A 200 21.62 -13.46 31.33
CA ASN A 200 22.71 -12.49 31.17
C ASN A 200 23.08 -12.26 29.68
N ALA A 201 22.41 -12.94 28.74
CA ALA A 201 22.68 -12.78 27.30
C ALA A 201 22.28 -11.39 26.77
N LEU A 202 21.32 -10.73 27.43
CA LEU A 202 20.96 -9.34 27.17
C LEU A 202 21.52 -8.45 28.28
N SER A 203 22.26 -7.40 27.91
CA SER A 203 22.71 -6.40 28.88
C SER A 203 21.52 -5.57 29.39
N LYS A 204 21.64 -4.97 30.58
CA LYS A 204 20.60 -4.11 31.15
C LYS A 204 20.21 -2.97 30.20
N SER A 205 21.19 -2.34 29.54
CA SER A 205 20.94 -1.29 28.56
C SER A 205 20.09 -1.76 27.36
N VAL A 206 20.27 -3.00 26.91
CA VAL A 206 19.46 -3.57 25.82
C VAL A 206 18.04 -3.87 26.29
N LYS A 207 17.87 -4.38 27.52
CA LYS A 207 16.55 -4.61 28.12
C LYS A 207 15.77 -3.30 28.27
N ASP A 208 16.38 -2.29 28.88
CA ASP A 208 15.78 -0.96 29.05
C ASP A 208 15.42 -0.32 27.69
N SER A 209 16.28 -0.49 26.69
CA SER A 209 16.03 0.00 25.33
C SER A 209 14.88 -0.72 24.66
N LEU A 210 14.74 -2.04 24.84
CA LEU A 210 13.66 -2.86 24.30
C LEU A 210 12.31 -2.52 24.95
N GLU A 211 12.26 -2.32 26.26
CA GLU A 211 11.05 -1.93 26.96
C GLU A 211 10.59 -0.53 26.54
N LYS A 212 11.51 0.44 26.52
CA LYS A 212 11.23 1.80 26.06
C LYS A 212 10.76 1.83 24.60
N ALA A 213 11.37 0.98 23.78
CA ALA A 213 11.00 0.73 22.39
C ALA A 213 9.55 0.26 22.23
N ILE A 214 9.18 -0.81 22.94
CA ILE A 214 7.84 -1.40 22.95
C ILE A 214 6.80 -0.38 23.45
N MET A 215 7.10 0.29 24.57
CA MET A 215 6.21 1.28 25.16
C MET A 215 6.02 2.50 24.27
N GLY A 216 7.00 2.82 23.42
CA GLY A 216 6.93 3.90 22.45
C GLY A 216 6.07 3.62 21.23
N PHE A 217 5.55 2.39 21.05
CA PHE A 217 4.65 2.13 19.93
C PHE A 217 3.30 2.82 20.09
N PRO A 218 2.73 3.34 18.99
CA PRO A 218 1.35 3.80 19.02
C PRO A 218 0.43 2.62 19.32
N PRO A 219 -0.63 2.82 20.12
CA PRO A 219 -1.60 1.77 20.44
C PRO A 219 -2.43 1.35 19.22
N PHE A 220 -2.34 2.09 18.12
CA PHE A 220 -3.07 1.83 16.90
C PHE A 220 -2.22 2.16 15.67
N PHE A 221 -2.11 1.21 14.75
CA PHE A 221 -1.49 1.37 13.44
C PHE A 221 -2.56 1.30 12.35
N ALA A 222 -2.88 2.45 11.76
CA ALA A 222 -3.85 2.51 10.67
C ALA A 222 -3.32 1.79 9.42
N LEU A 223 -4.17 0.97 8.79
CA LEU A 223 -3.92 0.51 7.43
C LEU A 223 -4.24 1.64 6.44
N PRO A 224 -3.71 1.59 5.21
CA PRO A 224 -4.02 2.60 4.19
C PRO A 224 -5.53 2.70 3.96
N THR A 225 -6.04 3.93 3.96
CA THR A 225 -7.41 4.20 3.51
C THR A 225 -7.40 4.49 2.01
N GLY A 226 -8.44 4.06 1.31
CA GLY A 226 -8.66 4.37 -0.10
C GLY A 226 -9.38 5.69 -0.31
N GLY A 227 -9.57 6.06 -1.58
CA GLY A 227 -10.19 7.31 -1.98
C GLY A 227 -11.72 7.29 -2.05
N ASN A 228 -12.38 6.19 -1.66
CA ASN A 228 -13.83 5.98 -1.86
C ASN A 228 -14.29 6.20 -3.31
N ILE A 229 -13.59 5.59 -4.27
CA ILE A 229 -13.77 5.80 -5.70
C ILE A 229 -14.70 4.74 -6.27
N SER A 230 -15.77 5.16 -6.94
CA SER A 230 -16.72 4.27 -7.62
C SER A 230 -16.49 4.15 -9.12
N THR A 231 -15.72 5.06 -9.71
CA THR A 231 -15.55 5.16 -11.16
C THR A 231 -14.12 5.51 -11.52
N VAL A 232 -13.57 4.84 -12.53
CA VAL A 232 -12.28 5.14 -13.14
C VAL A 232 -12.52 5.73 -14.52
N PHE A 233 -11.90 6.86 -14.81
CA PHE A 233 -11.91 7.47 -16.13
C PHE A 233 -10.62 7.11 -16.87
N SER A 234 -10.74 6.78 -18.16
CA SER A 234 -9.59 6.59 -19.05
C SER A 234 -9.85 7.26 -20.39
N ALA A 235 -8.82 7.87 -20.96
CA ALA A 235 -8.83 8.45 -22.29
C ALA A 235 -7.63 7.91 -23.06
N ILE A 236 -7.89 7.06 -24.05
CA ILE A 236 -6.84 6.32 -24.76
C ILE A 236 -6.82 6.76 -26.22
N PRO A 237 -5.67 7.28 -26.72
CA PRO A 237 -5.51 7.50 -28.14
C PRO A 237 -5.37 6.16 -28.85
N GLN A 238 -6.08 6.02 -29.95
CA GLN A 238 -6.09 4.83 -30.79
C GLN A 238 -5.76 5.23 -32.23
N PHE A 239 -4.86 4.47 -32.83
CA PHE A 239 -4.50 4.56 -34.23
C PHE A 239 -4.97 3.29 -34.95
N GLU A 240 -5.64 3.45 -36.07
CA GLU A 240 -6.12 2.34 -36.89
C GLU A 240 -5.51 2.47 -38.30
N ILE A 241 -5.00 1.36 -38.82
CA ILE A 241 -4.45 1.25 -40.18
C ILE A 241 -5.25 0.18 -40.92
N GLY A 242 -5.88 0.52 -42.03
CA GLY A 242 -6.61 -0.46 -42.82
C GLY A 242 -7.29 0.17 -44.03
N SER A 243 -8.18 -0.51 -44.74
CA SER A 243 -8.35 -1.95 -44.70
C SER A 243 -7.36 -2.61 -45.66
N LEU A 244 -6.60 -3.60 -45.20
CA LEU A 244 -5.82 -4.48 -46.08
C LEU A 244 -6.53 -5.84 -46.13
N TYR A 245 -7.14 -6.19 -47.26
CA TYR A 245 -7.93 -7.42 -47.44
C TYR A 245 -9.03 -7.62 -46.38
N GLY A 246 -9.75 -6.56 -46.03
CA GLY A 246 -10.78 -6.61 -44.98
C GLY A 246 -10.22 -6.64 -43.56
N THR A 247 -8.94 -6.31 -43.37
CA THR A 247 -8.25 -6.34 -42.07
C THR A 247 -7.77 -4.96 -41.64
N GLU A 248 -7.97 -4.64 -40.37
CA GLU A 248 -7.49 -3.42 -39.73
C GLU A 248 -6.52 -3.76 -38.60
N LEU A 249 -5.37 -3.08 -38.58
CA LEU A 249 -4.47 -3.04 -37.44
C LEU A 249 -4.88 -1.89 -36.52
N LEU A 250 -4.99 -2.17 -35.22
CA LEU A 250 -5.32 -1.21 -34.19
C LEU A 250 -4.15 -1.10 -33.22
N LEU A 251 -3.71 0.11 -32.94
CA LEU A 251 -2.63 0.42 -32.01
C LEU A 251 -3.14 1.40 -30.96
N ARG A 252 -2.82 1.15 -29.69
CA ARG A 252 -3.12 2.01 -28.55
C ARG A 252 -1.84 2.27 -27.78
N PHE A 253 -1.66 3.50 -27.31
CA PHE A 253 -0.47 3.86 -26.55
C PHE A 253 -0.74 5.00 -25.58
N ILE A 254 -0.37 4.80 -24.32
CA ILE A 254 -0.26 5.83 -23.30
C ILE A 254 1.22 5.91 -22.92
N PRO A 255 1.89 7.05 -23.18
CA PRO A 255 3.30 7.20 -22.85
C PRO A 255 3.51 7.08 -21.33
N PRO A 256 4.71 6.66 -20.88
CA PRO A 256 5.03 6.58 -19.47
C PRO A 256 4.83 7.93 -18.76
N MET A 257 3.76 8.07 -17.99
CA MET A 257 3.49 9.26 -17.19
C MET A 257 3.92 9.02 -15.74
N LYS A 258 4.66 9.96 -15.17
CA LYS A 258 4.99 9.93 -13.73
C LYS A 258 3.73 10.27 -12.95
N ILE A 259 3.18 9.31 -12.20
CA ILE A 259 2.00 9.53 -11.36
C ILE A 259 2.42 10.25 -10.07
N ASP A 260 3.46 9.74 -9.41
CA ASP A 260 4.07 10.36 -8.23
C ASP A 260 5.52 9.87 -8.07
N LYS A 261 6.32 10.56 -7.24
CA LYS A 261 7.66 10.12 -6.86
C LYS A 261 7.67 8.73 -6.21
N ASN A 262 6.61 8.37 -5.48
CA ASN A 262 6.52 7.11 -4.74
C ASN A 262 5.76 6.00 -5.49
N ILE A 263 4.93 6.36 -6.48
CA ILE A 263 4.09 5.41 -7.25
C ILE A 263 4.79 4.97 -8.56
N GLY A 264 5.67 5.80 -9.11
CA GLY A 264 6.44 5.49 -10.32
C GLY A 264 5.76 5.93 -11.62
N LYS A 265 6.12 5.27 -12.72
CA LYS A 265 5.62 5.58 -14.08
C LYS A 265 4.56 4.57 -14.50
N PHE A 266 3.44 5.06 -15.02
CA PHE A 266 2.43 4.23 -15.67
C PHE A 266 2.53 4.38 -17.18
N ALA A 267 2.60 3.25 -17.88
CA ALA A 267 2.59 3.17 -19.34
C ALA A 267 1.64 2.05 -19.77
N PHE A 268 0.98 2.25 -20.90
CA PHE A 268 0.05 1.27 -21.46
C PHE A 268 0.22 1.22 -22.96
N TRP A 269 0.18 0.03 -23.54
CA TRP A 269 0.10 -0.14 -24.98
C TRP A 269 -0.82 -1.31 -25.28
N GLY A 270 -1.40 -1.31 -26.47
CA GLY A 270 -2.23 -2.41 -26.92
C GLY A 270 -2.16 -2.53 -28.43
N ILE A 271 -2.24 -3.77 -28.91
CA ILE A 271 -2.28 -4.10 -30.33
C ILE A 271 -3.49 -4.96 -30.61
N GLY A 272 -4.18 -4.69 -31.71
CA GLY A 272 -5.31 -5.49 -32.14
C GLY A 272 -5.32 -5.70 -33.64
N LEU A 273 -5.81 -6.85 -34.05
CA LEU A 273 -6.13 -7.14 -35.44
C LEU A 273 -7.63 -7.41 -35.53
N LYS A 274 -8.33 -6.69 -36.41
CA LYS A 274 -9.75 -6.86 -36.67
C LYS A 274 -9.95 -7.25 -38.13
N HIS A 275 -10.66 -8.35 -38.37
CA HIS A 275 -10.93 -8.85 -39.70
C HIS A 275 -12.43 -8.90 -39.97
N SER A 276 -12.86 -8.38 -41.12
CA SER A 276 -14.25 -8.46 -41.59
C SER A 276 -14.61 -9.91 -41.86
N ILE A 277 -15.73 -10.35 -41.29
CA ILE A 277 -16.36 -11.62 -41.64
C ILE A 277 -17.48 -11.37 -42.66
N SER A 278 -18.15 -10.21 -42.58
CA SER A 278 -19.18 -9.81 -43.56
C SER A 278 -18.69 -9.75 -45.00
N GLN A 279 -17.39 -9.58 -45.24
CA GLN A 279 -16.85 -9.58 -46.60
C GLN A 279 -17.03 -10.90 -47.37
N TYR A 280 -17.23 -12.02 -46.66
CA TYR A 280 -17.44 -13.34 -47.24
C TYR A 280 -18.92 -13.65 -47.54
N PHE A 281 -19.84 -12.77 -47.16
CA PHE A 281 -21.27 -12.94 -47.40
C PHE A 281 -21.78 -11.88 -48.38
N ASP A 282 -22.44 -12.33 -49.43
CA ASP A 282 -23.16 -11.44 -50.35
C ASP A 282 -24.46 -10.95 -49.70
N ASN A 283 -24.79 -9.66 -49.87
CA ASN A 283 -26.03 -9.04 -49.35
C ASN A 283 -26.30 -9.28 -47.85
N HIS A 284 -25.30 -9.04 -47.00
CA HIS A 284 -25.45 -9.14 -45.54
C HIS A 284 -26.31 -8.00 -44.97
N ILE A 285 -27.21 -8.35 -44.04
CA ILE A 285 -28.07 -7.40 -43.31
C ILE A 285 -27.42 -6.89 -42.00
N PHE A 286 -26.24 -7.41 -41.66
CA PHE A 286 -25.47 -7.01 -40.47
C PHE A 286 -23.96 -7.08 -40.72
N ASP A 287 -23.21 -6.21 -40.04
CA ASP A 287 -21.75 -6.24 -40.03
C ASP A 287 -21.22 -7.19 -38.94
N ALA A 288 -20.28 -8.05 -39.32
CA ALA A 288 -19.60 -9.00 -38.46
C ALA A 288 -18.08 -8.90 -38.67
N ALA A 289 -17.35 -8.89 -37.56
CA ALA A 289 -15.89 -8.94 -37.55
C ALA A 289 -15.41 -9.75 -36.36
N VAL A 290 -14.25 -10.38 -36.51
CA VAL A 290 -13.50 -11.00 -35.42
C VAL A 290 -12.32 -10.10 -35.08
N GLN A 291 -12.04 -9.95 -33.80
CA GLN A 291 -10.91 -9.18 -33.32
C GLN A 291 -10.11 -9.96 -32.27
N VAL A 292 -8.79 -9.92 -32.42
CA VAL A 292 -7.83 -10.42 -31.42
C VAL A 292 -7.04 -9.22 -30.90
N VAL A 293 -6.88 -9.14 -29.58
CA VAL A 293 -6.21 -8.01 -28.90
C VAL A 293 -5.22 -8.53 -27.86
N TYR A 294 -4.13 -7.78 -27.67
CA TYR A 294 -3.15 -7.94 -26.60
C TYR A 294 -2.88 -6.59 -25.93
#